data_AF-A0A2L2LZB5-F1
#
_entry.id   AF-A0A2L2LZB5-F1
#
_cell.length_a   1.000
_cell.length_b   1.000
_cell.length_c   1.000
_cell.angle_alpha   90.00
_cell.angle_beta   90.00
_cell.angle_gamma   90.00
#
_symmetry.space_group_name_H-M   'P 1'
#
loop_
_entity.id
_entity.type
_entity.pdbx_description
1 polymer ?
#
loop_
_entity_poly.entity_id
_entity_poly.type
_entity_poly.pdbx_seq_one_letter_code
_entity_poly.pdbx_strand_id
1 'polypeptide(L)'
;MSNDGSLMSEVQLRKQEISAAKKAAEILTLREWYDSTQHGYELKEYFKHYSNLGRLGRELHKRGVKRETELLEDKKVGFVEATFVRRELDLLGPLCAVACVFEKIRKA
;
A
#
# COMPACT_ATOMS: atom_id res chain seq x y z
N MET A 1 -23.76 32.11 -26.85
CA MET A 1 -23.40 31.32 -25.66
C MET A 1 -22.83 30.01 -26.17
N SER A 2 -21.50 29.89 -26.24
CA SER A 2 -20.84 28.67 -26.73
C SER A 2 -20.94 27.62 -25.64
N ASN A 3 -21.77 26.60 -25.86
CA ASN A 3 -21.75 25.37 -25.06
C ASN A 3 -20.49 24.60 -25.44
N ASP A 4 -19.36 24.98 -24.85
CA ASP A 4 -18.18 24.12 -24.85
C ASP A 4 -18.39 23.08 -23.74
N GLY A 5 -19.26 22.12 -24.04
CA GLY A 5 -19.41 20.91 -23.24
C GLY A 5 -18.09 20.18 -23.31
N SER A 6 -17.25 20.39 -22.30
CA SER A 6 -15.94 19.76 -22.15
C SER A 6 -16.13 18.24 -22.21
N LEU A 7 -16.01 17.69 -23.43
CA LEU A 7 -15.98 16.27 -23.67
C LEU A 7 -14.64 15.78 -23.10
N MET A 8 -14.72 15.32 -21.85
CA MET A 8 -13.67 14.55 -21.20
C MET A 8 -13.06 13.58 -22.21
N SER A 9 -11.76 13.71 -22.45
CA SER A 9 -11.04 12.79 -23.35
C SER A 9 -11.14 11.35 -22.82
N GLU A 10 -11.13 10.36 -23.70
CA GLU A 10 -11.16 8.92 -23.33
C GLU A 10 -10.08 8.58 -22.28
N VAL A 11 -8.91 9.23 -22.38
CA VAL A 11 -7.80 9.09 -21.43
C VAL A 11 -8.16 9.61 -20.03
N GLN A 12 -8.84 10.75 -19.93
CA GLN A 12 -9.30 11.28 -18.63
C GLN A 12 -10.39 10.41 -18.02
N LEU A 13 -11.26 9.85 -18.87
CA LEU A 13 -12.34 8.96 -18.45
C LEU A 13 -11.78 7.65 -17.87
N ARG A 14 -10.83 7.02 -18.57
CA ARG A 14 -10.14 5.82 -18.05
C ARG A 14 -9.37 6.09 -16.75
N LYS A 15 -8.74 7.26 -16.61
CA LYS A 15 -8.07 7.64 -15.35
C LYS A 15 -9.06 7.74 -14.18
N GLN A 16 -10.26 8.27 -14.43
CA GLN A 16 -11.32 8.34 -13.42
C GLN A 16 -11.86 6.94 -13.07
N GLU A 17 -12.07 6.08 -14.06
CA GLU A 17 -12.53 4.69 -13.83
C GLU A 17 -11.50 3.88 -13.03
N ILE A 18 -10.21 3.97 -13.36
CA ILE A 18 -9.13 3.32 -12.61
C ILE A 18 -9.05 3.87 -11.19
N SER A 19 -9.19 5.19 -11.02
CA SER A 19 -9.21 5.82 -9.70
C SER A 19 -10.40 5.36 -8.86
N ALA A 20 -11.59 5.28 -9.47
CA ALA A 20 -12.80 4.79 -8.84
C ALA A 20 -12.69 3.30 -8.48
N ALA A 21 -12.13 2.47 -9.35
CA ALA A 21 -11.88 1.06 -9.10
C ALA A 21 -10.86 0.84 -7.99
N LYS A 22 -9.75 1.61 -7.95
CA LYS A 22 -8.78 1.58 -6.85
C LYS A 22 -9.40 1.98 -5.51
N LYS A 23 -10.28 2.99 -5.53
CA LYS A 23 -11.01 3.43 -4.34
C LYS A 23 -12.04 2.38 -3.89
N ALA A 24 -12.71 1.72 -4.84
CA ALA A 24 -13.67 0.64 -4.59
C ALA A 24 -12.99 -0.64 -4.08
N ALA A 25 -11.77 -0.94 -4.55
CA ALA A 25 -10.95 -2.07 -4.12
C ALA A 25 -10.06 -1.75 -2.90
N GLU A 26 -10.15 -0.52 -2.37
CA GLU A 26 -9.32 0.01 -1.28
C GLU A 26 -7.83 -0.30 -1.46
N ILE A 27 -7.31 -0.11 -2.68
CA ILE A 27 -5.89 -0.30 -2.99
C ILE A 27 -5.12 0.93 -2.56
N LEU A 28 -4.06 0.73 -1.78
CA LEU A 28 -3.29 1.82 -1.17
C LEU A 28 -1.83 1.42 -0.94
N THR A 29 -0.96 2.41 -0.74
CA THR A 29 0.44 2.18 -0.38
C THR A 29 0.58 1.79 1.08
N LEU A 30 1.72 1.19 1.45
CA LEU A 30 1.99 0.87 2.85
C LEU A 30 2.06 2.13 3.73
N ARG A 31 2.48 3.28 3.17
CA ARG A 31 2.46 4.55 3.89
C ARG A 31 1.03 5.04 4.12
N GLU A 32 0.20 5.05 3.07
CA GLU A 32 -1.21 5.43 3.17
C GLU A 32 -1.97 4.54 4.14
N TRP A 33 -1.70 3.22 4.11
CA TRP A 33 -2.22 2.27 5.08
C TRP A 33 -1.87 2.69 6.50
N TYR A 34 -0.59 2.91 6.75
CA TYR A 34 -0.10 3.27 8.08
C TYR A 34 -0.78 4.57 8.56
N ASP A 35 -0.74 5.63 7.76
CA ASP A 35 -1.29 6.93 8.18
C ASP A 35 -2.82 6.91 8.43
N SER A 36 -3.54 5.97 7.83
CA SER A 36 -5.00 5.86 7.94
C SER A 36 -5.50 4.76 8.90
N THR A 37 -4.60 3.99 9.51
CA THR A 37 -4.96 2.84 10.35
C THR A 37 -4.65 3.10 11.82
N GLN A 38 -5.58 2.75 12.72
CA GLN A 38 -5.30 2.84 14.15
C GLN A 38 -4.26 1.79 14.56
N HIS A 39 -3.12 2.25 15.07
CA HIS A 39 -2.01 1.38 15.41
C HIS A 39 -2.21 0.63 16.74
N GLY A 40 -2.33 -0.69 16.64
CA GLY A 40 -2.26 -1.62 17.76
C GLY A 40 -0.85 -1.77 18.35
N TYR A 41 -0.75 -2.63 19.36
CA TYR A 41 0.52 -2.94 20.04
C TYR A 41 1.58 -3.48 19.06
N GLU A 42 1.15 -4.27 18.08
CA GLU A 42 1.96 -4.95 17.08
C GLU A 42 2.86 -3.99 16.32
N LEU A 43 2.27 -2.92 15.77
CA LEU A 43 2.99 -1.92 15.00
C LEU A 43 3.86 -1.07 15.92
N LYS A 44 3.34 -0.65 17.08
CA LYS A 44 4.12 0.12 18.05
C LYS A 44 5.37 -0.61 18.49
N GLU A 45 5.25 -1.89 18.81
CA GLU A 45 6.38 -2.73 19.22
C GLU A 45 7.34 -2.94 18.05
N TYR A 46 6.84 -3.24 16.85
CA TYR A 46 7.66 -3.31 15.65
C TYR A 46 8.50 -2.05 15.44
N PHE A 47 7.92 -0.85 15.61
CA PHE A 47 8.63 0.41 15.44
C PHE A 47 9.68 0.72 16.52
N LYS A 48 9.58 0.13 17.71
CA LYS A 48 10.69 0.16 18.69
C LYS A 48 11.91 -0.60 18.20
N HIS A 49 11.68 -1.67 17.44
CA HIS A 49 12.74 -2.55 16.95
C HIS A 49 13.25 -2.20 15.56
N TYR A 50 12.39 -1.61 14.74
CA TYR A 50 12.59 -1.36 13.32
C TYR A 50 11.98 -0.02 12.91
N SER A 51 12.80 0.95 12.55
CA SER A 51 12.37 2.33 12.27
C SER A 51 11.84 2.58 10.83
N ASN A 52 11.51 1.54 10.06
CA ASN A 52 11.23 1.69 8.63
C ASN A 52 10.04 0.83 8.13
N LEU A 53 9.01 1.49 7.59
CA LEU A 53 7.87 0.87 6.89
C LEU A 53 8.31 0.08 5.65
N GLY A 54 9.32 0.55 4.91
CA GLY A 54 9.86 -0.15 3.74
C GLY A 54 10.40 -1.54 4.09
N ARG A 55 10.89 -1.76 5.32
CA ARG A 55 11.25 -3.10 5.79
C ARG A 55 10.01 -3.97 5.96
N LEU A 56 8.95 -3.44 6.56
CA LEU A 56 7.69 -4.17 6.74
C LEU A 56 7.12 -4.60 5.38
N GLY A 57 7.15 -3.70 4.39
CA GLY A 57 6.75 -4.02 3.01
C GLY A 57 7.58 -5.12 2.34
N ARG A 58 8.88 -5.19 2.61
CA ARG A 58 9.74 -6.31 2.15
C ARG A 58 9.38 -7.61 2.85
N GLU A 59 9.13 -7.56 4.15
CA GLU A 59 8.80 -8.72 4.97
C GLU A 59 7.42 -9.30 4.66
N LEU A 60 6.44 -8.44 4.36
CA LEU A 60 5.14 -8.84 3.81
C LEU A 60 5.30 -9.59 2.49
N HIS A 61 6.10 -9.03 1.57
CA HIS A 61 6.34 -9.67 0.28
C HIS A 61 7.06 -11.02 0.40
N LYS A 62 8.06 -11.14 1.26
CA LYS A 62 8.72 -12.42 1.55
C LYS A 62 7.77 -13.48 2.11
N ARG A 63 6.71 -13.05 2.80
CA ARG A 63 5.66 -13.92 3.35
C ARG A 63 4.53 -14.20 2.35
N GLY A 64 4.68 -13.80 1.09
CA GLY A 64 3.72 -14.08 0.03
C GLY A 64 2.54 -13.12 -0.04
N VAL A 65 2.56 -11.99 0.69
CA VAL A 65 1.51 -10.97 0.57
C VAL A 65 1.58 -10.34 -0.82
N LYS A 66 0.46 -10.39 -1.54
CA LYS A 66 0.35 -9.94 -2.92
C LYS A 66 0.45 -8.41 -2.98
N ARG A 67 1.20 -7.91 -3.96
CA ARG A 67 1.21 -6.48 -4.32
C ARG A 67 0.27 -6.28 -5.49
N GLU A 68 -0.56 -5.26 -5.43
CA GLU A 68 -1.54 -4.95 -6.46
C GLU A 68 -0.98 -4.07 -7.59
N THR A 69 0.17 -3.44 -7.40
CA THR A 69 0.89 -2.75 -8.48
C THR A 69 1.52 -3.74 -9.46
N GLU A 70 0.87 -3.95 -10.60
CA GLU A 70 1.49 -3.86 -11.93
C GLU A 70 1.66 -2.37 -12.26
N LEU A 71 2.84 -1.93 -12.71
CA LEU A 71 3.05 -0.54 -13.08
C LEU A 71 2.10 -0.15 -14.22
N LEU A 72 1.21 0.83 -13.98
CA LEU A 72 0.78 1.71 -15.06
C LEU A 72 2.04 2.27 -15.69
N GLU A 73 2.27 1.94 -16.96
CA GLU A 73 3.36 2.44 -17.79
C GLU A 73 3.27 3.97 -17.90
N ASP A 74 3.82 4.69 -16.93
CA ASP A 74 4.33 6.03 -17.17
C ASP A 74 5.85 5.96 -17.07
N LYS A 75 6.47 6.02 -18.24
CA LYS A 75 7.89 5.92 -18.53
C LYS A 75 8.70 7.01 -17.83
N LYS A 76 8.89 6.91 -16.51
CA LYS A 76 9.97 7.59 -15.78
C LYS A 76 10.46 6.67 -14.67
N VAL A 77 11.75 6.36 -14.73
CA VAL A 77 12.51 5.59 -13.74
C VAL A 77 12.29 6.24 -12.36
N GLY A 78 11.32 5.73 -11.62
CA GLY A 78 10.90 6.24 -10.33
C GLY A 78 10.47 5.06 -9.48
N PHE A 79 10.91 5.04 -8.22
CA PHE A 79 10.55 4.00 -7.27
C PHE A 79 9.03 3.89 -7.17
N VAL A 80 8.46 2.81 -7.69
CA VAL A 80 7.02 2.55 -7.51
C VAL A 80 6.82 1.97 -6.13
N GLU A 81 6.15 2.76 -5.29
CA GLU A 81 5.73 2.31 -3.98
C GLU A 81 4.73 1.15 -4.15
N ALA A 82 5.00 0.04 -3.47
CA ALA A 82 4.14 -1.14 -3.55
C ALA A 82 2.76 -0.82 -2.99
N THR A 83 1.71 -1.16 -3.76
CA THR A 83 0.32 -1.08 -3.27
C THR A 83 -0.21 -2.45 -2.87
N PHE A 84 -1.21 -2.42 -2.02
CA PHE A 84 -1.87 -3.61 -1.47
C PHE A 84 -3.36 -3.34 -1.31
N VAL A 85 -4.15 -4.41 -1.26
CA VAL A 85 -5.55 -4.33 -0.84
C VAL A 85 -5.60 -3.99 0.66
N ARG A 86 -6.33 -2.94 1.06
CA ARG A 86 -6.46 -2.51 2.46
C ARG A 86 -6.79 -3.67 3.39
N ARG A 87 -7.83 -4.45 3.06
CA ARG A 87 -8.27 -5.59 3.88
C ARG A 87 -7.17 -6.61 4.13
N GLU A 88 -6.30 -6.85 3.14
CA GLU A 88 -5.15 -7.74 3.32
C GLU A 88 -4.11 -7.10 4.24
N LEU A 89 -3.81 -5.81 4.09
CA LEU A 89 -2.87 -5.12 4.99
C LEU A 89 -3.36 -4.99 6.43
N ASP A 90 -4.66 -4.72 6.63
CA ASP A 90 -5.25 -4.61 7.97
C ASP A 90 -5.07 -5.90 8.77
N LEU A 91 -5.14 -7.05 8.09
CA LEU A 91 -4.92 -8.35 8.70
C LEU A 91 -3.43 -8.72 8.78
N LEU A 92 -2.73 -8.64 7.65
CA LEU A 92 -1.38 -9.21 7.51
C LEU A 92 -0.28 -8.26 7.95
N GLY A 93 -0.52 -6.95 7.93
CA GLY A 93 0.42 -5.93 8.39
C GLY A 93 0.80 -6.12 9.87
N PRO A 94 -0.16 -6.13 10.81
CA PRO A 94 0.11 -6.37 12.23
C PRO A 94 0.71 -7.75 12.49
N LEU A 95 0.22 -8.81 11.83
CA LEU A 95 0.77 -10.17 11.99
C LEU A 95 2.23 -10.26 11.53
N CYS A 96 2.55 -9.63 10.39
CA CYS A 96 3.92 -9.55 9.89
C CYS A 96 4.82 -8.77 10.86
N ALA A 97 4.31 -7.66 11.41
CA ALA A 97 5.02 -6.84 12.39
C ALA A 97 5.38 -7.65 13.66
N VAL A 98 4.42 -8.37 14.22
CA VAL A 98 4.63 -9.27 15.37
C VAL A 98 5.65 -10.35 15.03
N ALA A 99 5.49 -11.04 13.90
CA ALA A 99 6.42 -12.09 13.48
C ALA A 99 7.85 -11.57 13.33
N CYS A 100 8.04 -10.33 12.84
CA CYS A 100 9.36 -9.71 12.76
C CYS A 100 9.95 -9.44 14.14
N VAL A 101 9.15 -8.97 15.10
CA VAL A 101 9.60 -8.73 16.48
C VAL A 101 10.02 -10.04 17.15
N PHE A 102 9.19 -11.10 17.04
CA PHE A 102 9.52 -12.43 17.58
C PHE A 102 10.81 -12.98 16.99
N GLU A 103 10.99 -12.88 15.67
CA GLU A 103 12.23 -13.31 15.01
C GLU A 103 13.45 -12.50 15.47
N LYS A 104 13.28 -11.22 15.85
CA LYS A 104 14.36 -10.42 16.43
C LYS A 104 14.74 -10.92 17.81
N ILE A 105 13.74 -11.11 18.68
CA ILE A 105 13.93 -11.54 20.07
C ILE A 105 14.58 -12.93 20.10
N ARG A 106 14.13 -13.85 19.23
CA ARG A 106 14.70 -15.21 19.13
C ARG A 106 16.17 -15.23 18.70
N LYS A 107 16.63 -14.20 17.97
CA LYS A 107 18.01 -14.10 17.44
C LYS A 107 18.93 -13.23 18.30
N ALA A 108 18.39 -12.55 19.32
CA ALA A 108 19.13 -11.73 20.27
C ALA A 108 19.63 -12.60 21.43
#